data_AF-A0A7X3D110-F1
#
_entry.id   AF-A0A7X3D110-F1
#
_cell.length_a   1.000
_cell.length_b   1.000
_cell.length_c   1.000
_cell.angle_alpha   90.00
_cell.angle_beta   90.00
_cell.angle_gamma   90.00
#
_symmetry.space_group_name_H-M   'P 1'
#
loop_
_entity.id
_entity.type
_entity.pdbx_description
1 polymer ?
#
loop_
_entity_poly.entity_id
_entity_poly.type
_entity_poly.pdbx_seq_one_letter_code
_entity_poly.pdbx_strand_id
1 'polypeptide(L)'
;MEANRNDCKLRMLQLVNMNSKRWLVIGVILLLAIITEACSKENTYALQSPDQSIELTFETTNGSLNYQISWNGHQAVKNSELSIFPNTKVKITDTKVSSADTTWNPVWGQFSEIQDAYNELEISLDYEGIPATLYVRAYDGGSAFRFVINSLPEAAEPSFYIEYGLSATDEIYMPAGEGMPKGPIVLSDLAQMDSIPYRWHVPLVIETGQNDYISLLESDLVSAPGFSIIDFEYDKKRKNSFRKINLLPKKKTDYTLALIAFGRKYR
;
A
#
# COMPACT_ATOMS: atom_id res chain seq x y z
N MET A 1 34.91 80.39 13.80
CA MET A 1 34.49 79.05 13.35
C MET A 1 34.45 78.16 14.57
N GLU A 2 33.33 78.21 15.27
CA GLU A 2 33.03 77.41 16.46
C GLU A 2 32.12 76.26 16.05
N ALA A 3 32.43 75.04 16.51
CA ALA A 3 31.43 73.98 16.68
C ALA A 3 31.89 73.12 17.85
N ASN A 4 31.20 73.31 18.98
CA ASN A 4 31.61 72.91 20.30
C ASN A 4 31.27 71.44 20.59
N ARG A 5 32.19 70.81 21.30
CA ARG A 5 32.29 69.43 21.73
C ARG A 5 31.29 69.17 22.85
N ASN A 6 30.00 68.95 22.56
CA ASN A 6 29.02 68.54 23.60
C ASN A 6 27.90 67.58 23.14
N ASP A 7 27.86 67.16 21.87
CA ASP A 7 26.69 66.42 21.35
C ASP A 7 26.81 64.87 21.38
N CYS A 8 27.86 64.33 21.98
CA CYS A 8 28.11 62.89 21.95
C CYS A 8 27.56 62.12 23.18
N LYS A 9 27.13 62.82 24.24
CA LYS A 9 26.59 62.15 25.46
C LYS A 9 25.07 62.01 25.50
N LEU A 10 24.31 62.60 24.59
CA LEU A 10 22.84 62.54 24.62
C LEU A 10 22.22 61.49 23.69
N ARG A 11 22.97 60.96 22.71
CA ARG A 11 22.46 59.94 21.77
C ARG A 11 22.63 58.48 22.22
N MET A 12 23.46 58.20 23.22
CA MET A 12 23.66 56.83 23.70
C MET A 12 22.61 56.33 24.71
N LEU A 13 21.74 57.20 25.24
CA LEU A 13 20.73 56.83 26.24
C LEU A 13 19.30 56.69 25.69
N GLN A 14 19.07 56.90 24.39
CA GLN A 14 17.73 56.77 23.78
C GLN A 14 17.50 55.51 22.94
N LEU A 15 18.51 54.66 22.74
CA LEU A 15 18.33 53.39 22.00
C LEU A 15 18.04 52.17 22.89
N VAL A 16 18.21 52.28 24.21
CA VAL A 16 17.84 51.23 25.16
C VAL A 16 16.51 51.57 25.84
N ASN A 17 15.49 51.85 25.03
CA ASN A 17 14.12 51.80 25.53
C ASN A 17 13.19 51.19 24.48
N MET A 18 13.66 50.11 23.86
CA MET A 18 12.79 49.21 23.12
C MET A 18 12.05 48.31 24.11
N ASN A 19 11.01 48.88 24.71
CA ASN A 19 9.81 48.24 25.25
C ASN A 19 9.95 46.72 25.46
N SER A 20 10.51 46.31 26.61
CA SER A 20 10.78 44.90 26.96
C SER A 20 9.54 44.00 26.82
N LYS A 21 8.35 44.58 26.94
CA LYS A 21 7.06 43.94 26.68
C LYS A 21 6.87 43.50 25.23
N ARG A 22 7.38 44.23 24.23
CA ARG A 22 7.28 43.86 22.80
C ARG A 22 8.20 42.68 22.47
N TRP A 23 9.40 42.64 23.04
CA TRP A 23 10.32 41.51 22.88
C TRP A 23 9.86 40.25 23.63
N LEU A 24 9.24 40.41 24.80
CA LEU A 24 8.55 39.32 25.50
C LEU A 24 7.37 38.77 24.69
N VAL A 25 6.55 39.64 24.09
CA VAL A 25 5.42 39.21 23.26
C VAL A 25 5.90 38.52 21.97
N ILE A 26 6.92 39.05 21.30
CA ILE A 26 7.53 38.41 20.11
C ILE A 26 8.17 37.06 20.49
N GLY A 27 8.85 36.98 21.63
CA GLY A 27 9.43 35.74 22.15
C GLY A 27 8.38 34.70 22.53
N VAL A 28 7.25 35.10 23.12
CA VAL A 28 6.12 34.21 23.42
C VAL A 28 5.43 33.75 22.13
N ILE A 29 5.28 34.60 21.11
CA ILE A 29 4.71 34.21 19.81
C ILE A 29 5.64 33.24 19.07
N LEU A 30 6.97 33.46 19.11
CA LEU A 30 7.94 32.51 18.55
C LEU A 30 7.99 31.19 19.33
N LEU A 31 7.83 31.22 20.66
CA LEU A 31 7.76 30.02 21.50
C LEU A 31 6.45 29.24 21.27
N LEU A 32 5.34 29.92 20.98
CA LEU A 32 4.04 29.30 20.66
C LEU A 32 4.02 28.69 19.24
N ALA A 33 4.78 29.27 18.30
CA ALA A 33 4.90 28.76 16.92
C ALA A 33 5.75 27.48 16.80
N ILE A 34 6.57 27.15 17.82
CA ILE A 34 7.42 25.95 17.83
C ILE A 34 6.66 24.70 18.33
N ILE A 35 5.47 24.85 18.93
CA ILE A 35 4.75 23.74 19.60
C ILE A 35 3.72 23.05 18.66
N THR A 36 3.54 23.51 17.42
CA THR A 36 2.50 22.97 16.52
C THR A 36 2.99 21.95 15.50
N GLU A 37 3.97 21.13 15.86
CA GLU A 37 4.25 19.88 15.14
C GLU A 37 3.85 18.70 16.02
N ALA A 38 2.55 18.59 16.31
CA ALA A 38 1.97 17.32 16.71
C ALA A 38 1.98 16.43 15.47
N CYS A 39 3.10 15.77 15.23
CA CYS A 39 3.18 14.64 14.32
C CYS A 39 2.17 13.60 14.82
N SER A 40 1.01 13.51 14.18
CA SER A 40 0.07 12.43 14.42
C SER A 40 0.79 11.15 14.07
N LYS A 41 1.23 10.40 15.09
CA LYS A 41 1.79 9.08 14.92
C LYS A 41 0.64 8.18 14.44
N GLU A 42 0.53 8.01 13.13
CA GLU A 42 -0.35 7.00 12.57
C GLU A 42 0.17 5.63 13.03
N ASN A 43 -0.74 4.77 13.47
CA ASN A 43 -0.36 3.43 13.90
C ASN A 43 0.01 2.61 12.66
N THR A 44 1.25 2.16 12.60
CA THR A 44 1.73 1.19 11.61
C THR A 44 1.59 -0.21 12.20
N TYR A 45 1.04 -1.13 11.42
CA TYR A 45 0.91 -2.55 11.74
C TYR A 45 1.79 -3.35 10.80
N ALA A 46 2.41 -4.42 11.27
CA ALA A 46 3.36 -5.21 10.48
C ALA A 46 3.11 -6.71 10.60
N LEU A 47 3.47 -7.45 9.56
CA LEU A 47 3.43 -8.90 9.49
C LEU A 47 4.67 -9.41 8.75
N GLN A 48 5.36 -10.39 9.31
CA GLN A 48 6.50 -11.04 8.66
C GLN A 48 6.17 -12.49 8.28
N SER A 49 6.75 -13.01 7.21
CA SER A 49 6.74 -14.45 6.91
C SER A 49 7.43 -15.26 8.02
N PRO A 50 7.16 -16.58 8.14
CA PRO A 50 7.87 -17.45 9.07
C PRO A 50 9.40 -17.33 9.01
N ASP A 51 9.97 -17.25 7.80
CA ASP A 51 11.41 -17.08 7.57
C ASP A 51 11.90 -15.63 7.63
N GLN A 52 11.01 -14.66 7.86
CA GLN A 52 11.26 -13.22 7.88
C GLN A 52 11.78 -12.63 6.57
N SER A 53 11.75 -13.38 5.47
CA SER A 53 12.16 -12.88 4.15
C SER A 53 11.17 -11.87 3.59
N ILE A 54 9.90 -11.95 3.96
CA ILE A 54 8.84 -11.03 3.53
C ILE A 54 8.33 -10.25 4.74
N GLU A 55 8.24 -8.94 4.60
CA GLU A 55 7.65 -8.03 5.58
C GLU A 55 6.57 -7.19 4.91
N LEU A 56 5.36 -7.21 5.47
CA LEU A 56 4.24 -6.37 5.07
C LEU A 56 3.98 -5.34 6.16
N THR A 57 3.76 -4.08 5.76
CA THR A 57 3.32 -3.02 6.68
C THR A 57 2.03 -2.40 6.20
N PHE A 58 1.19 -1.97 7.15
CA PHE A 58 -0.12 -1.38 6.93
C PHE A 58 -0.29 -0.13 7.78
N GLU A 59 -0.85 0.91 7.19
CA GLU A 59 -1.18 2.15 7.89
C GLU A 59 -2.38 2.83 7.24
N THR A 60 -3.04 3.72 7.98
CA THR A 60 -4.15 4.50 7.43
C THR A 60 -3.73 5.96 7.34
N THR A 61 -3.47 6.44 6.12
CA THR A 61 -3.05 7.83 5.88
C THR A 61 -4.16 8.65 5.25
N ASN A 62 -4.56 9.72 5.93
CA ASN A 62 -5.68 10.59 5.51
C ASN A 62 -7.01 9.84 5.26
N GLY A 63 -7.21 8.69 5.91
CA GLY A 63 -8.40 7.85 5.74
C GLY A 63 -8.32 6.85 4.58
N SER A 64 -7.16 6.66 3.96
CA SER A 64 -6.90 5.56 3.01
C SER A 64 -6.01 4.51 3.67
N LEU A 65 -6.39 3.23 3.55
CA LEU A 65 -5.56 2.11 3.98
C LEU A 65 -4.46 1.91 2.94
N ASN A 66 -3.21 2.04 3.37
CA ASN A 66 -2.03 1.79 2.56
C ASN A 66 -1.27 0.58 3.08
N TYR A 67 -0.59 -0.10 2.16
CA TYR A 67 0.30 -1.20 2.46
C TYR A 67 1.60 -1.10 1.68
N GLN A 68 2.62 -1.77 2.20
CA GLN A 68 3.93 -1.90 1.60
C GLN A 68 4.43 -3.33 1.78
N ILE A 69 5.26 -3.80 0.86
CA ILE A 69 5.92 -5.11 0.97
C ILE A 69 7.41 -4.97 0.70
N SER A 70 8.20 -5.48 1.64
CA SER A 70 9.63 -5.69 1.50
C SER A 70 9.92 -7.18 1.36
N TRP A 71 10.82 -7.53 0.46
CA TRP A 71 11.30 -8.90 0.27
C TRP A 71 12.83 -8.91 0.29
N ASN A 72 13.41 -9.71 1.20
CA ASN A 72 14.85 -9.75 1.49
C ASN A 72 15.48 -8.36 1.75
N GLY A 73 14.73 -7.46 2.40
CA GLY A 73 15.16 -6.09 2.68
C GLY A 73 15.07 -5.12 1.50
N HIS A 74 14.53 -5.55 0.35
CA HIS A 74 14.28 -4.71 -0.81
C HIS A 74 12.79 -4.38 -0.94
N GLN A 75 12.46 -3.15 -1.31
CA GLN A 75 11.07 -2.73 -1.52
C GLN A 75 10.49 -3.42 -2.77
N ALA A 76 9.61 -4.40 -2.58
CA ALA A 76 8.96 -5.13 -3.66
C ALA A 76 7.67 -4.45 -4.12
N VAL A 77 6.86 -3.96 -3.17
CA VAL A 77 5.67 -3.15 -3.44
C VAL A 77 5.78 -1.87 -2.62
N LYS A 78 5.93 -0.73 -3.30
CA LYS A 78 5.95 0.61 -2.67
C LYS A 78 4.60 0.94 -2.04
N ASN A 79 4.55 2.03 -1.28
CA ASN A 79 3.32 2.49 -0.63
C ASN A 79 2.14 2.54 -1.61
N SER A 80 1.16 1.67 -1.36
CA SER A 80 0.08 1.36 -2.29
C SER A 80 -1.24 1.29 -1.54
N GLU A 81 -2.30 1.75 -2.16
CA GLU A 81 -3.64 1.77 -1.56
C GLU A 81 -4.36 0.41 -1.71
N LEU A 82 -5.06 -0.01 -0.67
CA LEU A 82 -5.86 -1.25 -0.61
C LEU A 82 -7.24 -0.95 -0.01
N SER A 83 -8.31 -1.31 -0.71
CA SER A 83 -9.68 -1.01 -0.26
C SER A 83 -10.73 -1.97 -0.83
N ILE A 84 -11.83 -2.15 -0.10
CA ILE A 84 -13.06 -2.79 -0.59
C ILE A 84 -14.20 -1.77 -0.83
N PHE A 85 -13.98 -0.51 -0.46
CA PHE A 85 -14.84 0.64 -0.76
C PHE A 85 -13.97 1.83 -1.18
N PRO A 86 -13.47 1.87 -2.44
CA PRO A 86 -12.62 2.95 -2.90
C PRO A 86 -13.35 4.30 -2.80
N ASN A 87 -12.59 5.37 -2.49
CA ASN A 87 -13.10 6.72 -2.21
C ASN A 87 -13.91 6.87 -0.91
N THR A 88 -14.03 5.82 -0.09
CA THR A 88 -14.61 5.89 1.26
C THR A 88 -13.50 5.90 2.29
N LYS A 89 -13.61 6.75 3.32
CA LYS A 89 -12.61 6.77 4.39
C LYS A 89 -12.69 5.50 5.22
N VAL A 90 -11.54 4.93 5.53
CA VAL A 90 -11.40 3.74 6.36
C VAL A 90 -10.63 4.08 7.64
N LYS A 91 -10.92 3.34 8.70
CA LYS A 91 -10.12 3.32 9.93
C LYS A 91 -9.84 1.88 10.32
N ILE A 92 -8.63 1.64 10.81
CA ILE A 92 -8.30 0.39 11.52
C ILE A 92 -8.84 0.52 12.95
N THR A 93 -9.70 -0.42 13.35
CA THR A 93 -10.35 -0.45 14.66
C THR A 93 -9.74 -1.46 15.61
N ASP A 94 -9.20 -2.55 15.09
CA ASP A 94 -8.50 -3.59 15.86
C ASP A 94 -7.58 -4.41 14.95
N THR A 95 -6.60 -5.10 15.55
CA THR A 95 -5.73 -6.04 14.85
C THR A 95 -5.40 -7.25 15.70
N LYS A 96 -5.32 -8.42 15.06
CA LYS A 96 -4.93 -9.67 15.70
C LYS A 96 -3.92 -10.42 14.84
N VAL A 97 -2.89 -10.96 15.49
CA VAL A 97 -1.89 -11.80 14.84
C VAL A 97 -2.07 -13.25 15.26
N SER A 98 -1.97 -14.16 14.30
CA SER A 98 -1.93 -15.61 14.51
C SER A 98 -0.95 -16.25 13.54
N SER A 99 -0.70 -17.55 13.72
CA SER A 99 0.12 -18.35 12.82
C SER A 99 -0.52 -19.72 12.64
N ALA A 100 -0.28 -20.34 11.50
CA ALA A 100 -0.63 -21.72 11.23
C ALA A 100 0.57 -22.43 10.61
N ASP A 101 0.74 -23.69 10.96
CA ASP A 101 1.68 -24.62 10.32
C ASP A 101 1.00 -25.97 10.27
N THR A 102 0.39 -26.25 9.13
CA THR A 102 -0.36 -27.49 8.91
C THR A 102 0.06 -28.13 7.61
N THR A 103 -0.30 -29.40 7.45
CA THR A 103 0.06 -30.17 6.27
C THR A 103 -1.14 -30.99 5.83
N TRP A 104 -1.38 -31.02 4.52
CA TRP A 104 -2.49 -31.77 3.93
C TRP A 104 -2.07 -32.51 2.67
N ASN A 105 -2.78 -33.60 2.38
CA ASN A 105 -2.51 -34.45 1.21
C ASN A 105 -3.62 -34.22 0.16
N PRO A 106 -3.30 -33.68 -1.03
CA PRO A 106 -4.29 -33.56 -2.10
C PRO A 106 -4.71 -34.93 -2.63
N VAL A 107 -5.97 -35.05 -3.08
CA VAL A 107 -6.47 -36.26 -3.76
C VAL A 107 -5.69 -36.50 -5.07
N TRP A 108 -5.36 -35.41 -5.77
CA TRP A 108 -4.54 -35.38 -6.97
C TRP A 108 -3.82 -34.04 -7.06
N GLY A 109 -2.57 -34.04 -7.52
CA GLY A 109 -1.76 -32.83 -7.61
C GLY A 109 -0.31 -33.13 -8.02
N GLN A 110 0.46 -32.08 -8.28
CA GLN A 110 1.89 -32.21 -8.59
C GLN A 110 2.70 -32.73 -7.39
N PHE A 111 2.23 -32.43 -6.17
CA PHE A 111 2.85 -32.84 -4.91
C PHE A 111 1.91 -33.78 -4.16
N SER A 112 2.47 -34.78 -3.47
CA SER A 112 1.72 -35.70 -2.62
C SER A 112 1.34 -35.11 -1.26
N GLU A 113 2.04 -34.06 -0.84
CA GLU A 113 1.89 -33.38 0.44
C GLU A 113 2.11 -31.88 0.23
N ILE A 114 1.27 -31.04 0.85
CA ILE A 114 1.33 -29.58 0.78
C ILE A 114 1.38 -29.03 2.20
N GLN A 115 2.42 -28.25 2.49
CA GLN A 115 2.54 -27.50 3.74
C GLN A 115 1.83 -26.15 3.60
N ASP A 116 0.99 -25.82 4.58
CA ASP A 116 0.32 -24.53 4.75
C ASP A 116 0.86 -23.89 6.02
N ALA A 117 1.99 -23.19 5.87
CA ALA A 117 2.71 -22.50 6.94
C ALA A 117 2.76 -20.99 6.68
N TYR A 118 2.13 -20.21 7.55
CA TYR A 118 2.04 -18.75 7.42
C TYR A 118 1.86 -18.06 8.78
N ASN A 119 2.24 -16.78 8.80
CA ASN A 119 1.74 -15.84 9.79
C ASN A 119 0.53 -15.09 9.20
N GLU A 120 -0.44 -14.75 10.03
CA GLU A 120 -1.67 -14.05 9.64
C GLU A 120 -1.86 -12.79 10.47
N LEU A 121 -2.20 -11.69 9.81
CA LEU A 121 -2.67 -10.45 10.40
C LEU A 121 -4.14 -10.26 9.99
N GLU A 122 -5.02 -10.30 10.99
CA GLU A 122 -6.42 -9.93 10.87
C GLU A 122 -6.54 -8.45 11.23
N ILE A 123 -7.07 -7.64 10.32
CA ILE A 123 -7.27 -6.20 10.50
C ILE A 123 -8.77 -5.91 10.45
N SER A 124 -9.32 -5.45 11.57
CA SER A 124 -10.69 -4.95 11.62
C SER A 124 -10.75 -3.52 11.10
N LEU A 125 -11.65 -3.28 10.16
CA LEU A 125 -11.79 -2.03 9.42
C LEU A 125 -13.21 -1.47 9.56
N ASP A 126 -13.31 -0.15 9.64
CA ASP A 126 -14.58 0.59 9.60
C ASP A 126 -14.58 1.55 8.42
N TYR A 127 -15.46 1.30 7.44
CA TYR A 127 -15.72 2.16 6.29
C TYR A 127 -16.97 3.00 6.57
N GLU A 128 -16.81 4.08 7.33
CA GLU A 128 -17.88 5.01 7.71
C GLU A 128 -19.14 4.32 8.26
N GLY A 129 -18.97 3.34 9.15
CA GLY A 129 -20.05 2.55 9.75
C GLY A 129 -20.30 1.20 9.09
N ILE A 130 -19.58 0.86 8.02
CA ILE A 130 -19.61 -0.48 7.41
C ILE A 130 -18.39 -1.28 7.91
N PRO A 131 -18.60 -2.29 8.79
CA PRO A 131 -17.50 -3.11 9.29
C PRO A 131 -17.02 -4.10 8.21
N ALA A 132 -15.70 -4.21 8.07
CA ALA A 132 -15.04 -5.18 7.23
C ALA A 132 -13.82 -5.77 7.96
N THR A 133 -13.38 -6.94 7.54
CA THR A 133 -12.14 -7.57 8.02
C THR A 133 -11.23 -7.83 6.84
N LEU A 134 -9.97 -7.39 6.94
CA LEU A 134 -8.91 -7.75 6.00
C LEU A 134 -8.04 -8.83 6.65
N TYR A 135 -8.00 -10.01 6.06
CA TYR A 135 -7.05 -11.06 6.40
C TYR A 135 -5.84 -10.96 5.48
N VAL A 136 -4.66 -10.92 6.10
CA VAL A 136 -3.36 -10.89 5.41
C VAL A 136 -2.59 -12.11 5.86
N ARG A 137 -2.12 -12.93 4.92
CA ARG A 137 -1.21 -14.04 5.20
C ARG A 137 0.15 -13.81 4.59
N ALA A 138 1.20 -14.08 5.34
CA ALA A 138 2.58 -14.06 4.88
C ALA A 138 3.14 -15.49 4.94
N TYR A 139 3.45 -16.02 3.76
CA TYR A 139 4.18 -17.26 3.53
C TYR A 139 5.63 -16.90 3.15
N ASP A 140 6.57 -17.82 3.27
CA ASP A 140 7.97 -17.58 2.84
C ASP A 140 8.10 -17.28 1.34
N GLY A 141 7.15 -17.78 0.53
CA GLY A 141 7.12 -17.60 -0.92
C GLY A 141 6.09 -16.57 -1.42
N GLY A 142 5.37 -15.87 -0.54
CA GLY A 142 4.28 -15.01 -1.00
C GLY A 142 3.41 -14.41 0.10
N SER A 143 2.50 -13.54 -0.30
CA SER A 143 1.48 -12.97 0.57
C SER A 143 0.09 -13.04 -0.05
N ALA A 144 -0.93 -13.18 0.79
CA ALA A 144 -2.32 -13.26 0.39
C ALA A 144 -3.19 -12.23 1.13
N PHE A 145 -4.16 -11.63 0.44
CA PHE A 145 -5.07 -10.62 0.99
C PHE A 145 -6.52 -11.01 0.71
N ARG A 146 -7.38 -10.99 1.73
CA ARG A 146 -8.82 -11.29 1.61
C ARG A 146 -9.65 -10.33 2.42
N PHE A 147 -10.70 -9.77 1.82
CA PHE A 147 -11.70 -8.99 2.55
C PHE A 147 -12.92 -9.84 2.90
N VAL A 148 -13.46 -9.65 4.09
CA VAL A 148 -14.69 -10.29 4.57
C VAL A 148 -15.62 -9.20 5.10
N ILE A 149 -16.88 -9.23 4.67
CA ILE A 149 -17.93 -8.31 5.14
C ILE A 149 -19.13 -9.17 5.55
N ASN A 150 -19.37 -9.28 6.85
CA ASN A 150 -20.43 -10.15 7.37
C ASN A 150 -21.85 -9.63 7.09
N SER A 151 -22.02 -8.32 6.97
CA SER A 151 -23.31 -7.68 6.74
C SER A 151 -23.16 -6.49 5.81
N LEU A 152 -23.60 -6.65 4.56
CA LEU A 152 -23.58 -5.60 3.56
C LEU A 152 -24.94 -4.88 3.48
N PRO A 153 -25.00 -3.55 3.62
CA PRO A 153 -26.22 -2.79 3.33
C PRO A 153 -26.67 -2.99 1.89
N GLU A 154 -27.99 -3.03 1.62
CA GLU A 154 -28.54 -3.31 0.29
C GLU A 154 -28.06 -2.32 -0.80
N ALA A 155 -27.84 -1.06 -0.42
CA ALA A 155 -27.37 -0.01 -1.32
C ALA A 155 -25.83 0.05 -1.46
N ALA A 156 -25.09 -0.74 -0.69
CA ALA A 156 -23.62 -0.71 -0.74
C ALA A 156 -23.11 -1.46 -1.98
N GLU A 157 -22.11 -0.86 -2.65
CA GLU A 157 -21.48 -1.41 -3.84
C GLU A 157 -19.98 -1.62 -3.58
N PRO A 158 -19.59 -2.73 -2.91
CA PRO A 158 -18.20 -3.01 -2.65
C PRO A 158 -17.45 -3.27 -3.95
N SER A 159 -16.23 -2.74 -4.03
CA SER A 159 -15.34 -2.88 -5.18
C SER A 159 -13.94 -3.15 -4.66
N PHE A 160 -13.39 -4.31 -5.03
CA PHE A 160 -12.03 -4.65 -4.60
C PHE A 160 -11.05 -3.79 -5.38
N TYR A 161 -10.28 -2.99 -4.64
CA TYR A 161 -9.23 -2.12 -5.12
C TYR A 161 -7.92 -2.49 -4.45
N ILE A 162 -6.92 -2.84 -5.26
CA ILE A 162 -5.54 -3.00 -4.81
C ILE A 162 -4.62 -2.35 -5.82
N GLU A 163 -3.72 -1.51 -5.31
CA GLU A 163 -2.65 -0.89 -6.07
C GLU A 163 -1.35 -1.69 -5.89
N TYR A 164 -0.54 -1.77 -6.94
CA TYR A 164 0.81 -2.34 -6.88
C TYR A 164 1.81 -1.26 -7.31
N GLY A 165 2.47 -0.65 -6.34
CA GLY A 165 3.51 0.35 -6.57
C GLY A 165 4.83 -0.29 -6.98
N LEU A 166 5.08 -0.36 -8.28
CA LEU A 166 6.26 -0.99 -8.87
C LEU A 166 7.37 0.02 -9.21
N SER A 167 8.54 -0.46 -9.65
CA SER A 167 9.58 0.38 -10.24
C SER A 167 9.25 0.74 -11.68
N ALA A 168 9.62 1.96 -12.09
CA ALA A 168 9.49 2.40 -13.49
C ALA A 168 10.30 1.52 -14.46
N THR A 169 11.33 0.86 -13.95
CA THR A 169 12.24 -0.02 -14.69
C THR A 169 11.83 -1.49 -14.65
N ASP A 170 10.76 -1.84 -13.93
CA ASP A 170 10.34 -3.23 -13.84
C ASP A 170 9.78 -3.70 -15.19
N GLU A 171 10.11 -4.94 -15.54
CA GLU A 171 9.68 -5.57 -16.78
C GLU A 171 8.53 -6.52 -16.51
N ILE A 172 7.48 -6.40 -17.32
CA ILE A 172 6.24 -7.13 -17.09
C ILE A 172 5.99 -8.10 -18.22
N TYR A 173 5.64 -9.32 -17.82
CA TYR A 173 5.25 -10.42 -18.67
C TYR A 173 3.83 -10.86 -18.32
N MET A 174 3.05 -11.26 -19.33
CA MET A 174 1.70 -11.80 -19.14
C MET A 174 1.43 -12.95 -20.13
N PRO A 175 0.52 -13.87 -19.80
CA PRO A 175 0.10 -14.90 -20.72
C PRO A 175 -0.65 -14.34 -21.94
N ALA A 176 -0.67 -15.11 -23.03
CA ALA A 176 -1.38 -14.78 -24.26
C ALA A 176 -2.26 -15.94 -24.76
N GLY A 177 -2.88 -16.69 -23.84
CA GLY A 177 -3.62 -17.91 -24.17
C GLY A 177 -2.69 -18.95 -24.80
N GLU A 178 -3.02 -19.41 -26.01
CA GLU A 178 -2.19 -20.33 -26.79
C GLU A 178 -1.04 -19.64 -27.54
N GLY A 179 -0.97 -18.30 -27.48
CA GLY A 179 0.10 -17.51 -28.08
C GLY A 179 1.36 -17.42 -27.20
N MET A 180 2.41 -16.82 -27.77
CA MET A 180 3.62 -16.50 -27.01
C MET A 180 3.31 -15.49 -25.89
N PRO A 181 3.87 -15.66 -24.68
CA PRO A 181 3.75 -14.67 -23.61
C PRO A 181 4.10 -13.26 -24.10
N LYS A 182 3.35 -12.26 -23.65
CA LYS A 182 3.64 -10.85 -23.98
C LYS A 182 4.65 -10.31 -22.98
N GLY A 183 5.61 -9.54 -23.45
CA GLY A 183 6.68 -8.95 -22.65
C GLY A 183 8.04 -9.05 -23.34
N PRO A 184 9.09 -8.43 -22.79
CA PRO A 184 9.01 -7.52 -21.63
C PRO A 184 8.28 -6.23 -22.00
N ILE A 185 7.41 -5.78 -21.10
CA ILE A 185 6.82 -4.44 -21.15
C ILE A 185 7.42 -3.66 -19.99
N VAL A 186 8.21 -2.63 -20.29
CA VAL A 186 8.80 -1.76 -19.26
C VAL A 186 7.76 -0.75 -18.78
N LEU A 187 7.60 -0.60 -17.47
CA LEU A 187 6.56 0.27 -16.90
C LEU A 187 6.67 1.74 -17.36
N SER A 188 7.89 2.25 -17.49
CA SER A 188 8.15 3.62 -17.99
C SER A 188 7.66 3.86 -19.41
N ASP A 189 7.56 2.81 -20.23
CA ASP A 189 7.11 2.95 -21.62
C ASP A 189 5.60 3.11 -21.68
N LEU A 190 4.87 2.43 -20.79
CA LEU A 190 3.41 2.59 -20.65
C LEU A 190 3.02 4.01 -20.26
N ALA A 191 3.86 4.69 -19.47
CA ALA A 191 3.65 6.09 -19.09
C ALA A 191 3.62 7.05 -20.29
N GLN A 192 4.29 6.69 -21.38
CA GLN A 192 4.48 7.52 -22.55
C GLN A 192 3.46 7.22 -23.66
N MET A 193 2.69 6.13 -23.53
CA MET A 193 1.73 5.73 -24.56
C MET A 193 0.42 6.53 -24.46
N ASP A 194 -0.14 6.91 -25.60
CA ASP A 194 -1.46 7.56 -25.67
C ASP A 194 -2.57 6.60 -25.23
N SER A 195 -2.47 5.33 -25.57
CA SER A 195 -3.38 4.26 -25.15
C SER A 195 -2.61 2.96 -24.89
N ILE A 196 -3.13 2.14 -23.96
CA ILE A 196 -2.53 0.84 -23.64
C ILE A 196 -3.18 -0.19 -24.58
N PRO A 197 -2.43 -0.82 -25.49
CA PRO A 197 -3.00 -1.68 -26.53
C PRO A 197 -3.31 -3.09 -26.03
N TYR A 198 -3.15 -3.36 -24.72
CA TYR A 198 -3.28 -4.67 -24.13
C TYR A 198 -4.36 -4.70 -23.06
N ARG A 199 -5.19 -5.75 -23.12
CA ARG A 199 -5.87 -6.24 -21.92
C ARG A 199 -4.86 -7.05 -21.11
N TRP A 200 -4.77 -6.75 -19.83
CA TRP A 200 -3.88 -7.44 -18.92
C TRP A 200 -4.51 -8.76 -18.48
N HIS A 201 -3.68 -9.79 -18.34
CA HIS A 201 -4.12 -11.12 -17.91
C HIS A 201 -3.24 -11.60 -16.76
N VAL A 202 -3.85 -12.21 -15.75
CA VAL A 202 -3.09 -12.91 -14.71
C VAL A 202 -2.71 -14.33 -15.13
N PRO A 203 -1.63 -14.89 -14.56
CA PRO A 203 -0.69 -14.23 -13.66
C PRO A 203 0.14 -13.17 -14.40
N LEU A 204 0.29 -11.99 -13.80
CA LEU A 204 1.34 -11.07 -14.22
C LEU A 204 2.63 -11.53 -13.58
N VAL A 205 3.72 -11.53 -14.35
CA VAL A 205 5.07 -11.81 -13.86
C VAL A 205 5.89 -10.56 -14.05
N ILE A 206 6.57 -10.14 -13.00
CA ILE A 206 7.37 -8.93 -12.96
C ILE A 206 8.81 -9.36 -12.70
N GLU A 207 9.71 -9.02 -13.61
CA GLU A 207 11.14 -9.09 -13.38
C GLU A 207 11.60 -7.72 -12.87
N THR A 208 12.08 -7.71 -11.64
CA THR A 208 12.58 -6.49 -11.00
C THR A 208 14.01 -6.21 -11.47
N GLY A 209 14.47 -4.97 -11.33
CA GLY A 209 15.85 -4.59 -11.66
C GLY A 209 16.96 -5.34 -10.90
N GLN A 210 16.61 -6.19 -9.93
CA GLN A 210 17.51 -7.04 -9.15
C GLN A 210 17.56 -8.50 -9.68
N ASN A 211 16.92 -8.80 -10.82
CA ASN A 211 16.71 -10.16 -11.36
C ASN A 211 15.92 -11.09 -10.43
N ASP A 212 15.05 -10.48 -9.64
CA ASP A 212 14.07 -11.14 -8.76
C ASP A 212 12.70 -11.12 -9.43
N TYR A 213 11.89 -12.16 -9.21
CA TYR A 213 10.59 -12.32 -9.85
C TYR A 213 9.45 -12.17 -8.85
N ILE A 214 8.45 -11.38 -9.22
CA ILE A 214 7.18 -11.23 -8.50
C ILE A 214 6.06 -11.70 -9.42
N SER A 215 5.10 -12.48 -8.91
CA SER A 215 3.89 -12.79 -9.65
C SER A 215 2.64 -12.26 -8.95
N LEU A 216 1.81 -11.55 -9.70
CA LEU A 216 0.52 -11.04 -9.23
C LEU A 216 -0.59 -11.92 -9.81
N LEU A 217 -1.41 -12.50 -8.93
CA LEU A 217 -2.49 -13.40 -9.32
C LEU A 217 -3.63 -13.37 -8.30
N GLU A 218 -4.63 -14.20 -8.54
CA GLU A 218 -5.75 -14.42 -7.63
C GLU A 218 -5.95 -15.89 -7.35
N SER A 219 -6.63 -16.19 -6.26
CA SER A 219 -7.18 -17.51 -5.99
C SER A 219 -8.55 -17.39 -5.32
N ASP A 220 -9.22 -18.52 -5.14
CA ASP A 220 -10.51 -18.62 -4.45
C ASP A 220 -11.57 -17.64 -5.00
N LEU A 221 -11.69 -17.56 -6.34
CA LEU A 221 -12.63 -16.72 -7.09
C LEU A 221 -14.09 -17.20 -6.97
N VAL A 222 -14.51 -17.69 -5.80
CA VAL A 222 -15.88 -18.14 -5.54
C VAL A 222 -16.85 -16.96 -5.62
N SER A 223 -16.41 -15.75 -5.27
CA SER A 223 -17.23 -14.55 -5.19
C SER A 223 -17.11 -13.60 -6.39
N ALA A 224 -16.26 -13.89 -7.37
CA ALA A 224 -16.02 -13.03 -8.53
C ALA A 224 -16.74 -13.55 -9.78
N PRO A 225 -17.03 -12.70 -10.79
CA PRO A 225 -17.74 -13.09 -12.01
C PRO A 225 -16.96 -14.05 -12.94
N GLY A 226 -15.79 -14.57 -12.53
CA GLY A 226 -15.02 -15.60 -13.24
C GLY A 226 -13.51 -15.29 -13.31
N PHE A 227 -12.71 -16.27 -13.75
CA PHE A 227 -11.25 -16.14 -13.96
C PHE A 227 -10.86 -15.12 -15.05
N SER A 228 -11.83 -14.67 -15.85
CA SER A 228 -11.58 -13.97 -17.12
C SER A 228 -11.26 -12.48 -16.98
N ILE A 229 -11.41 -11.87 -15.79
CA ILE A 229 -11.34 -10.40 -15.70
C ILE A 229 -10.70 -9.99 -14.36
N ILE A 230 -9.37 -9.90 -14.37
CA ILE A 230 -8.73 -8.77 -13.71
C ILE A 230 -8.56 -7.73 -14.79
N ASP A 231 -9.29 -6.63 -14.70
CA ASP A 231 -8.94 -5.45 -15.48
C ASP A 231 -7.86 -4.71 -14.68
N PHE A 232 -6.60 -4.98 -15.01
CA PHE A 232 -5.54 -4.13 -14.52
C PHE A 232 -5.57 -2.84 -15.31
N GLU A 233 -5.73 -1.73 -14.62
CA GLU A 233 -5.53 -0.41 -15.21
C GLU A 233 -4.19 0.15 -14.75
N TYR A 234 -3.41 0.64 -15.71
CA TYR A 234 -2.21 1.41 -15.39
C TYR A 234 -2.60 2.87 -15.15
N ASP A 235 -2.29 3.39 -13.96
CA ASP A 235 -2.60 4.78 -13.64
C ASP A 235 -1.51 5.74 -14.12
N LYS A 236 -1.81 6.45 -15.22
CA LYS A 236 -0.96 7.49 -15.79
C LYS A 236 -0.70 8.68 -14.84
N LYS A 237 -1.60 8.96 -13.88
CA LYS A 237 -1.44 10.09 -12.93
C LYS A 237 -0.43 9.77 -11.83
N ARG A 238 -0.43 8.54 -11.29
CA ARG A 238 0.56 8.08 -10.29
C ARG A 238 1.84 7.50 -10.92
N LYS A 239 1.93 7.42 -12.26
CA LYS A 239 3.12 7.13 -13.09
C LYS A 239 3.85 5.79 -12.82
N ASN A 240 3.41 4.92 -11.90
CA ASN A 240 4.08 3.66 -11.54
C ASN A 240 3.16 2.63 -10.84
N SER A 241 1.86 2.58 -11.17
CA SER A 241 0.94 1.66 -10.47
C SER A 241 0.03 0.90 -11.41
N PHE A 242 -0.10 -0.41 -11.15
CA PHE A 242 -1.22 -1.21 -11.63
C PHE A 242 -2.31 -1.20 -10.57
N ARG A 243 -3.55 -1.07 -11.02
CA ARG A 243 -4.72 -1.10 -10.18
C ARG A 243 -5.61 -2.22 -10.64
N LYS A 244 -6.11 -3.00 -9.70
CA LYS A 244 -7.24 -3.88 -9.98
C LYS A 244 -8.52 -3.22 -9.50
N ILE A 245 -9.55 -3.21 -10.33
CA ILE A 245 -10.91 -2.81 -9.96
C ILE A 245 -11.83 -3.97 -10.36
N ASN A 246 -12.30 -4.74 -9.38
CA ASN A 246 -13.35 -5.72 -9.65
C ASN A 246 -14.66 -5.30 -8.96
N LEU A 247 -15.72 -5.19 -9.77
CA LEU A 247 -17.09 -5.11 -9.30
C LEU A 247 -17.55 -6.50 -8.86
N LEU A 248 -17.90 -6.63 -7.60
CA LEU A 248 -18.33 -7.89 -7.00
C LEU A 248 -19.85 -8.06 -7.16
N PRO A 249 -20.36 -9.29 -7.34
CA PRO A 249 -21.79 -9.56 -7.28
C PRO A 249 -22.35 -9.21 -5.89
N LYS A 250 -23.50 -8.52 -5.88
CA LYS A 250 -24.15 -7.84 -4.74
C LYS A 250 -24.54 -8.69 -3.51
N LYS A 251 -24.15 -9.97 -3.38
CA LYS A 251 -24.76 -10.90 -2.42
C LYS A 251 -23.85 -11.85 -1.63
N LYS A 252 -22.52 -11.71 -1.66
CA LYS A 252 -21.62 -12.59 -0.89
C LYS A 252 -20.93 -11.84 0.25
N THR A 253 -20.65 -12.53 1.34
CA THR A 253 -20.02 -11.99 2.55
C THR A 253 -18.50 -12.18 2.59
N ASP A 254 -17.96 -12.90 1.61
CA ASP A 254 -16.56 -13.25 1.48
C ASP A 254 -16.04 -12.76 0.13
N TYR A 255 -14.95 -11.99 0.14
CA TYR A 255 -14.46 -11.28 -1.03
C TYR A 255 -12.96 -11.53 -1.28
N THR A 256 -12.72 -12.14 -2.45
CA THR A 256 -11.52 -12.06 -3.32
C THR A 256 -10.15 -12.16 -2.65
N LEU A 257 -9.39 -13.20 -3.04
CA LEU A 257 -7.98 -13.35 -2.70
C LEU A 257 -7.09 -12.66 -3.74
N ALA A 258 -6.33 -11.63 -3.36
CA ALA A 258 -5.16 -11.20 -4.12
C ALA A 258 -3.93 -11.95 -3.60
N LEU A 259 -3.09 -12.44 -4.52
CA LEU A 259 -1.86 -13.15 -4.22
C LEU A 259 -0.68 -12.42 -4.87
N ILE A 260 0.40 -12.32 -4.09
CA ILE A 260 1.69 -11.86 -4.54
C ILE A 260 2.67 -12.98 -4.22
N ALA A 261 3.23 -13.63 -5.24
CA ALA A 261 4.22 -14.67 -5.09
C ALA A 261 5.62 -14.12 -5.39
N PHE A 262 6.62 -14.56 -4.64
CA PHE A 262 8.01 -14.16 -4.79
C PHE A 262 8.86 -15.37 -5.21
N GLY A 263 9.69 -15.18 -6.23
CA GLY A 263 10.50 -16.25 -6.80
C GLY A 263 11.88 -15.76 -7.24
N ARG A 264 12.90 -16.59 -7.06
CA ARG A 264 14.25 -16.33 -7.56
C ARG A 264 14.52 -17.13 -8.82
N LYS A 265 15.40 -16.63 -9.69
CA LYS A 265 15.94 -17.43 -10.80
C LYS A 265 16.70 -18.63 -10.22
N TYR A 266 16.27 -19.83 -10.56
CA TYR A 266 17.12 -21.00 -10.38
C TYR A 266 18.33 -20.86 -11.32
N ARG A 267 19.54 -20.89 -10.76
CA ARG A 267 20.79 -20.91 -11.51
C ARG A 267 21.03 -22.28 -12.14
#